data_AF-A0A7V4XGQ5-F1
#
_entry.id   AF-A0A7V4XGQ5-F1
#
_cell.length_a   1.000
_cell.length_b   1.000
_cell.length_c   1.000
_cell.angle_alpha   90.00
_cell.angle_beta   90.00
_cell.angle_gamma   90.00
#
_symmetry.space_group_name_H-M   'P 1'
#
loop_
_entity.id
_entity.type
_entity.pdbx_description
1 polymer ?
#
loop_
_entity_poly.entity_id
_entity_poly.type
_entity_poly.pdbx_seq_one_letter_code
_entity_poly.pdbx_strand_id
1 'polypeptide(L)'
;MHDPVQWIALIGIVGIGVVFTIETRKWRQIGSVMTRGQRILRAILLAFIEALFVMMLIGPWITVRKDPISSLLYWMICLILGLIVVVLALLDMRAVVSQYARLNRQMFSDLKGDDRFEK
;
A
#
# COMPACT_ATOMS: atom_id res chain seq x y z
N MET A 1 -23.13 -16.04 16.65
CA MET A 1 -23.05 -16.06 15.17
C MET A 1 -21.88 -15.17 14.80
N HIS A 2 -20.81 -15.75 14.23
CA HIS A 2 -19.67 -14.96 13.77
C HIS A 2 -20.06 -14.29 12.45
N ASP A 3 -20.14 -12.97 12.44
CA ASP A 3 -20.56 -12.22 11.26
C ASP A 3 -19.54 -12.43 10.13
N PRO A 4 -19.99 -12.69 8.89
CA PRO A 4 -19.12 -12.93 7.73
C PRO A 4 -18.12 -11.79 7.50
N VAL A 5 -18.45 -10.59 7.97
CA VAL A 5 -17.60 -9.39 7.96
C VAL A 5 -16.29 -9.60 8.75
N GLN A 6 -16.33 -10.30 9.89
CA GLN A 6 -15.15 -10.55 10.70
C GLN A 6 -14.15 -11.46 9.98
N TRP A 7 -14.64 -12.49 9.29
CA TRP A 7 -13.81 -13.41 8.50
C TRP A 7 -13.14 -12.72 7.32
N ILE A 8 -13.88 -11.88 6.60
CA ILE A 8 -13.33 -11.10 5.48
C ILE A 8 -12.22 -10.16 5.98
N ALA A 9 -12.45 -9.49 7.12
CA ALA A 9 -11.45 -8.60 7.71
C ALA A 9 -10.18 -9.36 8.16
N LEU A 10 -10.35 -10.54 8.76
CA LEU A 10 -9.25 -11.37 9.25
C LEU A 10 -8.41 -11.93 8.10
N ILE A 11 -9.06 -12.40 7.02
CA ILE A 11 -8.39 -12.80 5.78
C ILE A 11 -7.65 -11.61 5.17
N GLY A 12 -8.24 -10.42 5.18
CA GLY A 12 -7.62 -9.19 4.69
C GLY A 12 -6.32 -8.87 5.43
N ILE A 13 -6.34 -8.90 6.77
CA ILE A 13 -5.15 -8.66 7.60
C ILE A 13 -4.05 -9.68 7.31
N VAL A 14 -4.39 -10.97 7.26
CA VAL A 14 -3.42 -12.04 6.97
C VAL A 14 -2.84 -11.87 5.56
N GLY A 15 -3.69 -11.59 4.57
CA GLY A 15 -3.25 -11.35 3.19
C GLY A 15 -2.31 -10.16 3.08
N ILE A 16 -2.64 -9.03 3.70
CA ILE A 16 -1.79 -7.83 3.74
C ILE A 16 -0.48 -8.12 4.46
N GLY A 17 -0.50 -8.84 5.58
CA GLY A 17 0.70 -9.24 6.31
C GLY A 17 1.63 -10.14 5.49
N VAL A 18 1.07 -11.10 4.74
CA VAL A 18 1.85 -11.95 3.82
C VAL A 18 2.46 -11.12 2.69
N VAL A 19 1.68 -10.24 2.06
CA VAL A 19 2.19 -9.33 1.02
C VAL A 19 3.30 -8.44 1.59
N PHE A 20 3.12 -7.88 2.78
CA PHE A 20 4.14 -7.08 3.47
C PHE A 20 5.43 -7.86 3.69
N THR A 21 5.31 -9.11 4.14
CA THR A 21 6.45 -9.99 4.44
C THR A 21 7.20 -10.38 3.17
N ILE A 22 6.47 -10.62 2.07
CA ILE A 22 7.07 -10.88 0.74
C ILE A 22 7.78 -9.63 0.24
N GLU A 23 7.16 -8.44 0.35
CA GLU A 23 7.73 -7.17 -0.08
C GLU A 23 9.00 -6.84 0.71
N THR A 24 8.97 -6.99 2.04
CA THR A 24 10.15 -6.76 2.91
C THR A 24 11.26 -7.79 2.69
N ARG A 25 10.92 -9.06 2.40
CA ARG A 25 11.92 -10.06 2.00
C ARG A 25 12.56 -9.71 0.65
N LYS A 26 11.77 -9.24 -0.32
CA LYS A 26 12.28 -8.71 -1.59
C LYS A 26 13.24 -7.54 -1.39
N TRP A 27 12.99 -6.66 -0.42
CA TRP A 27 13.89 -5.55 -0.10
C TRP A 27 15.24 -5.99 0.47
N ARG A 28 15.30 -7.16 1.10
CA ARG A 28 16.54 -7.74 1.64
C ARG A 28 17.34 -8.53 0.61
N GLN A 29 16.69 -9.17 -0.37
CA GLN A 29 17.36 -10.12 -1.26
C GLN A 29 17.94 -9.54 -2.55
N ILE A 30 17.52 -8.35 -3.00
CA ILE A 30 17.94 -7.83 -4.30
C ILE A 30 18.39 -6.38 -4.12
N GLY A 31 19.52 -6.01 -4.73
CA GLY A 31 20.07 -4.66 -4.86
C GLY A 31 19.06 -3.70 -5.50
N SER A 32 18.03 -3.37 -4.73
CA SER A 32 16.83 -2.73 -5.20
C SER A 32 17.12 -1.26 -5.41
N VAL A 33 16.98 -0.82 -6.67
CA VAL A 33 16.98 0.55 -7.17
C VAL A 33 15.81 1.39 -6.59
N MET A 34 15.26 0.98 -5.44
CA MET A 34 14.15 1.62 -4.78
C MET A 34 14.71 2.57 -3.72
N THR A 35 14.46 3.86 -3.92
CA THR A 35 14.96 4.95 -3.07
C THR A 35 14.40 4.81 -1.64
N ARG A 36 15.19 5.23 -0.64
CA ARG A 36 14.79 5.16 0.79
C ARG A 36 13.41 5.79 1.04
N GLY A 37 13.05 6.84 0.30
CA GLY A 37 11.74 7.49 0.38
C GLY A 37 10.56 6.59 0.01
N GLN A 38 10.69 5.74 -1.02
CA GLN A 38 9.61 4.81 -1.41
C GLN A 38 9.42 3.69 -0.38
N ARG A 39 10.49 3.25 0.29
CA ARG A 39 10.39 2.28 1.38
C ARG A 39 9.58 2.84 2.54
N ILE A 40 9.86 4.09 2.92
CA ILE A 40 9.13 4.78 3.99
C ILE A 40 7.67 5.00 3.58
N LEU A 41 7.42 5.46 2.35
CA LEU A 41 6.07 5.68 1.83
C LEU A 41 5.23 4.39 1.86
N ARG A 42 5.80 3.27 1.43
CA ARG A 42 5.13 1.96 1.47
C ARG A 42 4.88 1.46 2.89
N ALA A 43 5.85 1.63 3.79
CA ALA A 43 5.67 1.26 5.19
C ALA A 43 4.54 2.09 5.84
N ILE A 44 4.49 3.40 5.56
CA ILE A 44 3.41 4.28 6.02
C ILE A 44 2.08 3.82 5.42
N LEU A 45 2.01 3.57 4.11
CA LEU A 45 0.79 3.15 3.43
C LEU A 45 0.23 1.84 3.99
N LEU A 46 1.12 0.88 4.27
CA LEU A 46 0.75 -0.38 4.93
C LEU A 46 0.23 -0.17 6.35
N ALA A 47 0.89 0.67 7.15
CA ALA A 47 0.42 1.00 8.49
C ALA A 47 -0.97 1.66 8.47
N PHE A 48 -1.25 2.54 7.50
CA PHE A 48 -2.56 3.15 7.34
C PHE A 48 -3.64 2.15 6.91
N ILE A 49 -3.32 1.24 5.98
CA ILE A 49 -4.25 0.17 5.58
C ILE A 49 -4.56 -0.74 6.78
N GLU A 50 -3.54 -1.12 7.54
CA GLU A 50 -3.72 -1.96 8.73
C GLU A 50 -4.57 -1.25 9.79
N ALA A 51 -4.33 0.05 10.02
CA ALA A 51 -5.15 0.88 10.90
C ALA A 51 -6.62 0.95 10.45
N LEU A 52 -6.88 1.06 9.14
CA LEU A 52 -8.23 1.01 8.58
C LEU A 52 -8.92 -0.33 8.83
N PHE A 53 -8.20 -1.45 8.67
CA PHE A 53 -8.74 -2.78 8.97
C PHE A 53 -9.06 -2.96 10.45
N VAL A 54 -8.16 -2.54 11.33
CA VAL A 54 -8.37 -2.58 12.78
C VAL A 54 -9.57 -1.71 13.16
N MET A 55 -9.68 -0.51 12.59
CA MET A 55 -10.86 0.33 12.76
C MET A 55 -12.11 -0.44 12.31
N MET A 56 -12.16 -0.95 11.09
CA MET A 56 -13.33 -1.67 10.57
C MET A 56 -13.79 -2.84 11.46
N LEU A 57 -12.85 -3.56 12.08
CA LEU A 57 -13.15 -4.63 13.05
C LEU A 57 -13.74 -4.13 14.37
N ILE A 58 -13.24 -3.01 14.89
CA ILE A 58 -13.68 -2.44 16.17
C ILE A 58 -14.95 -1.57 15.99
N GLY A 59 -15.22 -1.10 14.77
CA GLY A 59 -16.34 -0.24 14.41
C GLY A 59 -17.70 -0.70 14.96
N PRO A 60 -18.11 -1.97 14.78
CA PRO A 60 -19.37 -2.47 15.35
C PRO A 60 -19.42 -2.39 16.88
N TRP A 61 -18.30 -2.63 17.56
CA TRP A 61 -18.25 -2.60 19.03
C TRP A 61 -18.32 -1.17 19.58
N ILE A 62 -17.75 -0.20 18.85
CA ILE A 62 -17.78 1.22 19.23
C ILE A 62 -19.13 1.86 18.89
N THR A 63 -19.75 1.50 17.76
CA THR A 63 -20.95 2.16 17.25
C THR A 63 -22.26 1.63 17.86
N VAL A 64 -22.29 0.39 18.36
CA VAL A 64 -23.52 -0.22 18.93
C VAL A 64 -23.93 0.38 20.29
N ARG A 65 -23.01 1.01 21.04
CA ARG A 65 -23.29 1.53 22.40
C ARG A 65 -23.19 3.05 22.56
N LYS A 66 -22.89 3.81 21.50
CA LYS A 66 -22.62 5.26 21.59
C LYS A 66 -23.64 6.10 20.83
N ASP A 67 -23.73 7.38 21.23
CA ASP A 67 -24.57 8.40 20.59
C ASP A 67 -24.39 8.43 19.06
N PRO A 68 -25.46 8.70 18.29
CA PRO A 68 -25.43 8.70 16.82
C PRO A 68 -24.36 9.61 16.24
N ILE A 69 -24.06 10.73 16.92
CA ILE A 69 -23.00 11.68 16.53
C ILE A 69 -21.61 11.01 16.57
N SER A 70 -21.33 10.19 17.58
CA SER A 70 -20.05 9.49 17.70
C SER A 70 -19.87 8.45 16.60
N SER A 71 -20.95 7.75 16.23
CA SER A 71 -20.94 6.81 15.10
C SER A 71 -20.65 7.53 13.79
N LEU A 72 -21.30 8.69 13.56
CA LEU A 72 -21.12 9.49 12.35
C LEU A 72 -19.70 10.04 12.23
N LEU A 73 -19.13 10.58 13.33
CA LEU A 73 -17.74 11.03 13.39
C LEU A 73 -16.76 9.89 13.11
N TYR A 74 -17.01 8.71 13.66
CA TYR A 74 -16.18 7.53 13.44
C TYR A 74 -16.11 7.14 11.95
N TRP A 75 -17.26 7.06 11.29
CA TRP A 75 -17.32 6.75 9.85
C TRP A 75 -16.70 7.85 9.00
N MET A 76 -16.87 9.13 9.35
CA MET A 76 -16.20 10.23 8.65
C MET A 76 -14.68 10.13 8.74
N ILE A 77 -14.14 9.84 9.93
CA ILE A 77 -12.69 9.65 10.11
C ILE A 77 -12.20 8.47 9.25
N CYS A 78 -12.95 7.36 9.25
CA CYS A 78 -12.62 6.20 8.44
C CYS A 78 -12.59 6.51 6.94
N LEU A 79 -13.56 7.29 6.44
CA LEU A 79 -13.59 7.76 5.05
C LEU A 79 -12.41 8.68 4.71
N ILE A 80 -12.08 9.63 5.58
CA ILE A 80 -10.95 10.54 5.38
C ILE A 80 -9.64 9.75 5.34
N LEU A 81 -9.44 8.80 6.27
CA LEU A 81 -8.26 7.93 6.28
C LEU A 81 -8.18 7.09 5.00
N GLY A 82 -9.30 6.53 4.56
CA GLY A 82 -9.39 5.78 3.30
C GLY A 82 -8.97 6.63 2.09
N LEU A 83 -9.43 7.87 2.04
CA LEU A 83 -9.09 8.80 0.96
C LEU A 83 -7.60 9.17 0.98
N ILE A 84 -7.01 9.37 2.16
CA ILE A 84 -5.57 9.58 2.32
C ILE A 84 -4.78 8.38 1.78
N VAL A 85 -5.20 7.15 2.12
CA VAL A 85 -4.57 5.92 1.61
C VAL A 85 -4.62 5.86 0.09
N VAL A 86 -5.76 6.19 -0.52
CA VAL A 86 -5.89 6.20 -1.99
C VAL A 86 -4.93 7.22 -2.61
N VAL A 87 -4.83 8.43 -2.07
CA VAL A 87 -3.91 9.46 -2.58
C VAL A 87 -2.45 9.00 -2.44
N LEU A 88 -2.07 8.43 -1.29
CA LEU A 88 -0.73 7.89 -1.08
C LEU A 88 -0.43 6.73 -2.04
N ALA A 89 -1.41 5.88 -2.32
CA ALA A 89 -1.28 4.78 -3.28
C ALA A 89 -1.03 5.28 -4.71
N LEU A 90 -1.74 6.33 -5.12
CA LEU A 90 -1.53 6.97 -6.42
C LEU A 90 -0.14 7.61 -6.53
N LEU A 91 0.35 8.24 -5.45
CA LEU A 91 1.70 8.79 -5.41
C LEU A 91 2.76 7.68 -5.49
N ASP A 92 2.58 6.55 -4.80
CA ASP A 92 3.48 5.39 -4.91
C ASP A 92 3.49 4.84 -6.34
N MET A 93 2.31 4.62 -6.94
CA MET A 93 2.20 4.18 -8.34
C MET A 93 2.90 5.13 -9.30
N ARG A 94 2.72 6.44 -9.14
CA ARG A 94 3.40 7.44 -9.98
C ARG A 94 4.92 7.36 -9.84
N ALA A 95 5.43 7.18 -8.62
CA ALA A 95 6.86 7.02 -8.37
C ALA A 95 7.40 5.74 -9.04
N VAL A 96 6.67 4.63 -8.92
CA VAL A 96 7.02 3.35 -9.55
C VAL A 96 7.04 3.47 -11.07
N VAL A 97 5.99 4.01 -11.69
CA VAL A 97 5.91 4.20 -13.16
C VAL A 97 7.07 5.06 -13.66
N SER A 98 7.45 6.10 -12.92
CA SER A 98 8.58 6.97 -13.30
C SER A 98 9.92 6.21 -13.31
N GLN A 99 10.11 5.27 -12.38
CA GLN A 99 11.30 4.42 -12.35
C GLN A 99 11.32 3.41 -13.49
N TYR A 100 10.19 2.77 -13.77
CA TYR A 100 10.06 1.87 -14.92
C TYR A 100 10.34 2.59 -16.24
N ALA A 101 9.83 3.81 -16.41
CA ALA A 101 10.10 4.62 -17.60
C ALA A 101 11.60 4.96 -17.74
N ARG A 102 12.29 5.24 -16.62
CA ARG A 102 13.74 5.47 -16.60
C ARG A 102 14.52 4.20 -16.97
N LEU A 103 14.16 3.07 -16.38
CA LEU A 103 14.83 1.79 -16.64
C LEU A 103 14.65 1.35 -18.10
N ASN A 104 13.44 1.53 -18.66
CA ASN A 104 13.18 1.23 -20.07
C ASN A 104 14.00 2.11 -21.01
N ARG A 105 14.18 3.40 -20.69
CA ARG A 105 15.05 4.29 -21.48
C ARG A 105 16.52 3.85 -21.44
N GLN A 106 17.01 3.39 -20.29
CA GLN A 106 18.38 2.89 -20.15
C GLN A 106 18.61 1.61 -20.96
N MET A 107 17.70 0.62 -20.86
CA MET A 107 17.79 -0.60 -21.66
C MET A 107 17.75 -0.30 -23.17
N PHE A 108 16.90 0.63 -23.62
CA PHE A 108 16.87 1.04 -25.02
C PHE A 108 18.12 1.80 -25.47
N SER A 109 18.76 2.58 -24.60
CA SER A 109 20.03 3.25 -24.94
C SER A 109 21.19 2.27 -25.06
N ASP A 110 21.22 1.25 -24.21
CA ASP A 110 22.26 0.22 -24.23
C ASP A 110 22.18 -0.61 -25.53
N LEU A 111 20.98 -1.01 -25.95
CA LEU A 111 20.75 -1.70 -27.23
C LEU A 111 21.20 -0.87 -28.44
N LYS A 112 20.92 0.45 -28.44
CA LYS A 112 21.32 1.36 -29.53
C LYS A 112 22.83 1.69 -29.51
N GLY A 113 23.51 1.42 -28.40
CA GLY A 113 24.96 1.59 -28.27
C GLY A 113 25.73 0.47 -28.97
N ASP A 114 25.24 -0.76 -28.85
CA ASP A 114 25.90 -1.97 -29.37
C ASP A 114 25.94 -2.01 -30.91
N ASP A 115 24.84 -1.62 -31.56
CA ASP A 115 24.74 -1.52 -33.03
C ASP A 115 25.74 -0.53 -33.68
N ARG A 116 26.36 0.35 -32.88
CA ARG A 116 27.31 1.37 -33.36
C ARG A 116 28.76 0.91 -33.36
N PHE A 117 29.09 -0.21 -32.71
CA PHE A 117 30.44 -0.76 -32.66
C PHE A 117 30.69 -1.87 -33.71
N GLU A 118 29.65 -2.29 -34.46
CA GLU A 118 29.73 -3.31 -35.51
C GLU A 118 29.87 -2.77 -36.96
N LYS A 119 30.16 -1.47 -37.15
CA LYS A 119 30.50 -0.88 -38.46
C LYS A 119 31.88 -0.26 -38.45
#